data_AF-A0A7S3GS40-F1
#
_entry.id   AF-A0A7S3GS40-F1
#
_cell.length_a   1.000
_cell.length_b   1.000
_cell.length_c   1.000
_cell.angle_alpha   90.00
_cell.angle_beta   90.00
_cell.angle_gamma   90.00
#
_symmetry.space_group_name_H-M   'P 1'
#
loop_
_entity.id
_entity.type
_entity.pdbx_description
1 polymer ?
#
loop_
_entity_poly.entity_id
_entity_poly.type
_entity_poly.pdbx_seq_one_letter_code
_entity_poly.pdbx_strand_id
1 'polypeptide(L)'
;MFMSMSVYLRSLEDRRPRKLENTKKMPRDTMFEFFDACNVRMQTPDFQQTLVKFVQEQRQAPGQKIIDAQRAMLETLGFEADHGCQSLSNCQKDFPDDKELHMKFQQWAMIATNTGNQIANMVMKMSMSP
;
A
#
# COMPACT_ATOMS: atom_id res chain seq x y z
N MET A 1 0.93 -18.07 10.34
CA MET A 1 0.57 -17.31 9.12
C MET A 1 1.42 -16.05 8.90
N PHE A 2 2.11 -15.48 9.91
CA PHE A 2 2.97 -14.29 9.70
C PHE A 2 4.20 -14.53 8.80
N MET A 3 4.83 -15.70 8.91
CA MET A 3 6.00 -16.05 8.09
C MET A 3 5.71 -15.98 6.59
N SER A 4 4.51 -16.38 6.13
CA SER A 4 4.18 -16.37 4.70
C SER A 4 4.04 -14.95 4.14
N MET A 5 3.54 -14.00 4.94
CA MET A 5 3.42 -12.59 4.53
C MET A 5 4.79 -11.92 4.39
N SER A 6 5.67 -12.12 5.37
CA SER A 6 7.03 -11.56 5.33
C SER A 6 7.86 -12.16 4.19
N VAL A 7 7.74 -13.47 3.94
CA VAL A 7 8.41 -14.13 2.81
C VAL A 7 7.89 -13.60 1.47
N TYR A 8 6.58 -13.37 1.35
CA TYR A 8 6.00 -12.77 0.15
C TYR A 8 6.53 -11.35 -0.10
N LEU A 9 6.50 -10.46 0.88
CA LEU A 9 7.02 -9.10 0.72
C LEU A 9 8.52 -9.10 0.44
N ARG A 10 9.27 -10.01 1.06
CA ARG A 10 10.71 -10.15 0.83
C ARG A 10 11.01 -10.62 -0.59
N SER A 11 10.22 -11.54 -1.14
CA SER A 11 10.41 -12.02 -2.52
C SER A 11 10.12 -10.94 -3.57
N LEU A 12 9.31 -9.93 -3.25
CA LEU A 12 9.13 -8.74 -4.09
C LEU A 12 10.39 -7.87 -4.06
N GLU A 13 10.92 -7.59 -2.87
CA GLU A 13 12.16 -6.81 -2.71
C GLU A 13 13.37 -7.49 -3.39
N ASP A 14 13.50 -8.82 -3.27
CA ASP A 14 14.59 -9.56 -3.90
C ASP A 14 14.48 -9.55 -5.45
N ARG A 15 13.28 -9.32 -5.99
CA ARG A 15 13.02 -9.16 -7.43
C ARG A 15 13.00 -7.71 -7.90
N ARG A 16 13.28 -6.74 -7.02
CA ARG A 16 13.23 -5.32 -7.34
C ARG A 16 14.10 -5.00 -8.56
N PRO A 17 13.54 -4.45 -9.65
CA PRO A 17 14.31 -4.08 -10.82
C PRO A 17 15.32 -2.98 -10.52
N ARG A 18 16.50 -3.03 -11.16
CA ARG A 18 17.52 -1.97 -11.04
C ARG A 18 17.12 -0.67 -11.75
N LYS A 19 16.29 -0.77 -12.79
CA LYS A 19 15.78 0.35 -13.57
C LYS A 19 14.26 0.37 -13.47
N LEU A 20 13.72 1.51 -13.08
CA LEU A 20 12.28 1.72 -12.96
C LEU A 20 11.69 2.12 -14.31
N GLU A 21 10.48 1.62 -14.58
CA GLU A 21 9.63 2.03 -15.69
C GLU A 21 8.92 3.33 -15.35
N ASN A 22 8.97 4.29 -16.27
CA ASN A 22 8.41 5.64 -16.11
C ASN A 22 7.72 6.14 -17.38
N THR A 23 7.50 5.28 -18.36
CA THR A 23 6.89 5.62 -19.65
C THR A 23 5.75 4.70 -20.03
N LYS A 24 5.92 3.39 -19.88
CA LYS A 24 4.92 2.39 -20.30
C LYS A 24 3.79 2.29 -19.30
N LYS A 25 2.59 2.00 -19.80
CA LYS A 25 1.44 1.69 -18.95
C LYS A 25 1.76 0.49 -18.05
N MET A 26 1.33 0.57 -16.79
CA MET A 26 1.43 -0.53 -15.86
C MET A 26 0.54 -1.70 -16.32
N PRO A 27 1.09 -2.92 -16.47
CA PRO A 27 0.29 -4.09 -16.80
C PRO A 27 -0.74 -4.40 -15.72
N ARG A 28 -1.88 -4.98 -16.13
CA ARG A 28 -2.94 -5.44 -15.23
C ARG A 28 -2.40 -6.29 -14.07
N ASP A 29 -1.58 -7.29 -14.38
CA ASP A 29 -1.09 -8.23 -13.38
C ASP A 29 -0.17 -7.55 -12.35
N THR A 30 0.58 -6.54 -12.77
CA THR A 30 1.38 -5.71 -11.85
C THR A 30 0.50 -4.86 -10.94
N MET A 31 -0.62 -4.32 -11.44
CA MET A 31 -1.59 -3.63 -10.58
C MET A 31 -2.18 -4.58 -9.52
N PHE A 32 -2.50 -5.82 -9.91
CA PHE A 32 -2.95 -6.86 -8.97
C PHE A 32 -1.89 -7.14 -7.89
N GLU A 33 -0.65 -7.41 -8.31
CA GLU A 33 0.47 -7.68 -7.40
C GLU A 33 0.72 -6.49 -6.45
N PHE A 34 0.59 -5.26 -6.97
CA PHE A 34 0.66 -4.03 -6.17
C PHE A 34 -0.43 -3.95 -5.10
N PHE A 35 -1.70 -4.17 -5.47
CA PHE A 35 -2.82 -4.13 -4.52
C PHE A 35 -2.65 -5.19 -3.44
N ASP A 36 -2.31 -6.41 -3.83
CA ASP A 36 -2.14 -7.53 -2.90
C ASP A 36 -0.93 -7.31 -1.99
N ALA A 37 0.21 -6.82 -2.52
CA ALA A 37 1.39 -6.47 -1.72
C ALA A 37 1.12 -5.36 -0.70
N CYS A 38 0.39 -4.31 -1.10
CA CYS A 38 -0.02 -3.25 -0.19
C CYS A 38 -0.93 -3.80 0.90
N ASN A 39 -1.94 -4.58 0.55
CA ASN A 39 -2.89 -5.16 1.50
C ASN A 39 -2.18 -6.09 2.51
N VAL A 40 -1.26 -6.93 2.04
CA VAL A 40 -0.43 -7.77 2.91
C VAL A 40 0.40 -6.90 3.85
N ARG A 41 1.07 -5.85 3.34
CA ARG A 41 1.86 -4.92 4.17
C ARG A 41 1.01 -4.27 5.27
N MET A 42 -0.21 -3.81 4.97
CA MET A 42 -1.12 -3.21 5.96
C MET A 42 -1.47 -4.16 7.12
N GLN A 43 -1.41 -5.47 6.89
CA GLN A 43 -1.72 -6.50 7.88
C GLN A 43 -0.49 -6.98 8.67
N THR A 44 0.73 -6.57 8.28
CA THR A 44 1.93 -6.98 9.00
C THR A 44 2.03 -6.28 10.37
N PRO A 45 2.39 -7.00 11.45
CA PRO A 45 2.59 -6.40 12.76
C PRO A 45 3.62 -5.27 12.74
N ASP A 46 4.72 -5.43 12.00
CA ASP A 46 5.81 -4.45 11.92
C ASP A 46 5.33 -3.12 11.33
N PHE A 47 4.52 -3.18 10.26
CA PHE A 47 3.98 -1.96 9.67
C PHE A 47 2.93 -1.32 10.57
N GLN A 48 2.05 -2.10 11.20
CA GLN A 48 1.08 -1.56 12.16
C GLN A 48 1.78 -0.86 13.34
N GLN A 49 2.84 -1.46 13.89
CA GLN A 49 3.65 -0.82 14.94
C GLN A 49 4.31 0.47 14.45
N THR A 50 4.78 0.49 13.20
CA THR A 50 5.33 1.70 12.57
C THR A 50 4.29 2.82 12.50
N LEU A 51 3.05 2.51 12.12
CA LEU A 51 1.96 3.48 12.07
C LEU A 51 1.59 3.97 13.48
N VAL A 52 1.51 3.06 14.47
CA VAL A 52 1.24 3.43 15.87
C VAL A 52 2.26 4.44 16.38
N LYS A 53 3.55 4.14 16.21
CA LYS A 53 4.65 5.04 16.63
C LYS A 53 4.54 6.39 15.94
N PHE A 54 4.28 6.40 14.63
CA PHE A 54 4.09 7.64 13.88
C PHE A 54 2.95 8.50 14.44
N VAL A 55 1.78 7.91 14.70
CA VAL A 55 0.64 8.65 15.26
C VAL A 55 0.94 9.17 16.67
N GLN A 56 1.62 8.38 17.50
CA GLN A 56 2.02 8.79 18.85
C GLN A 56 2.98 9.98 18.84
N GLU A 57 3.99 9.94 17.96
CA GLU A 57 5.04 10.97 17.88
C GLU A 57 4.54 12.25 17.20
N GLN A 58 3.84 12.11 16.07
CA GLN A 58 3.44 13.25 15.23
C GLN A 58 2.06 13.81 15.60
N ARG A 59 1.27 13.08 16.40
CA ARG A 59 -0.12 13.42 16.75
C ARG A 59 -1.00 13.70 15.53
N GLN A 60 -0.72 13.01 14.41
CA GLN A 60 -1.43 13.15 13.14
C GLN A 60 -1.87 11.78 12.63
N ALA A 61 -2.92 11.75 11.82
CA ALA A 61 -3.35 10.52 11.14
C ALA A 61 -2.24 9.99 10.22
N PRO A 62 -2.04 8.66 10.11
CA PRO A 62 -0.87 8.09 9.44
C PRO A 62 -1.00 8.00 7.92
N GLY A 63 -1.91 8.79 7.32
CA GLY A 63 -2.23 8.73 5.89
C GLY A 63 -1.01 8.93 4.99
N GLN A 64 -0.18 9.94 5.29
CA GLN A 64 1.06 10.17 4.55
C GLN A 64 2.02 8.98 4.63
N LYS A 65 2.15 8.36 5.81
CA LYS A 65 3.03 7.20 6.00
C LYS A 65 2.57 5.97 5.20
N ILE A 66 1.25 5.81 5.05
CA ILE A 66 0.65 4.77 4.20
C ILE A 66 0.96 5.06 2.73
N ILE A 67 0.78 6.31 2.29
CA ILE A 67 1.09 6.75 0.92
C ILE A 67 2.58 6.52 0.60
N ASP A 68 3.48 6.91 1.49
CA ASP A 68 4.92 6.71 1.30
C ASP A 68 5.28 5.22 1.16
N ALA A 69 4.64 4.35 1.95
CA ALA A 69 4.85 2.90 1.86
C ALA A 69 4.29 2.31 0.56
N GLN A 70 3.15 2.80 0.07
CA GLN A 70 2.58 2.41 -1.21
C GLN A 70 3.45 2.89 -2.38
N ARG A 71 3.97 4.12 -2.32
CA ARG A 71 4.92 4.65 -3.30
C ARG A 71 6.20 3.83 -3.37
N ALA A 72 6.77 3.46 -2.22
CA ALA A 72 7.92 2.57 -2.19
C ALA A 72 7.62 1.19 -2.82
N MET A 73 6.41 0.66 -2.61
CA MET A 73 5.99 -0.61 -3.23
C MET A 73 5.90 -0.54 -4.75
N LEU A 74 5.50 0.60 -5.32
CA LEU A 74 5.55 0.81 -6.79
C LEU A 74 6.98 0.62 -7.31
N GLU A 75 7.96 1.21 -6.63
CA GLU A 75 9.36 1.08 -7.02
C GLU A 75 9.89 -0.34 -6.83
N THR A 76 9.45 -1.03 -5.77
CA THR A 76 9.75 -2.46 -5.57
C THR A 76 9.25 -3.31 -6.75
N LEU A 77 8.07 -2.98 -7.28
CA LEU A 77 7.50 -3.64 -8.47
C LEU A 77 8.04 -3.10 -9.80
N GLY A 78 9.01 -2.19 -9.76
CA GLY A 78 9.70 -1.70 -10.94
C GLY A 78 9.09 -0.48 -11.62
N PHE A 79 8.18 0.24 -10.96
CA PHE A 79 7.58 1.47 -11.48
C PHE A 79 8.03 2.68 -10.68
N GLU A 80 8.40 3.75 -11.35
CA GLU A 80 8.66 5.04 -10.71
C GLU A 80 7.37 5.50 -9.99
N ALA A 81 7.52 6.06 -8.79
CA ALA A 81 6.39 6.26 -7.88
C ALA A 81 5.31 7.19 -8.46
N ASP A 82 5.69 8.31 -9.07
CA ASP A 82 4.73 9.25 -9.68
C ASP A 82 4.07 8.65 -10.91
N HIS A 83 4.84 8.01 -11.79
CA HIS A 83 4.32 7.30 -12.95
C HIS A 83 3.37 6.15 -12.58
N GLY A 84 3.70 5.40 -11.53
CA GLY A 84 2.86 4.35 -10.99
C GLY A 84 1.55 4.89 -10.40
N CYS A 85 1.62 5.97 -9.61
CA CYS A 85 0.43 6.66 -9.10
C CYS A 85 -0.48 7.15 -10.24
N GLN A 86 0.10 7.68 -11.32
CA GLN A 86 -0.66 8.11 -12.50
C GLN A 86 -1.31 6.93 -13.22
N SER A 87 -0.60 5.80 -13.35
CA SER A 87 -1.13 4.57 -13.93
C SER A 87 -2.32 4.02 -13.13
N LEU A 88 -2.21 4.00 -11.80
CA LEU A 88 -3.29 3.58 -10.91
C LEU A 88 -4.50 4.53 -10.98
N SER A 89 -4.25 5.84 -11.04
CA SER A 89 -5.31 6.85 -11.22
C SER A 89 -6.06 6.69 -12.54
N ASN A 90 -5.38 6.19 -13.57
CA ASN A 90 -5.95 5.90 -14.88
C ASN A 90 -6.58 4.50 -14.98
N CYS A 91 -6.56 3.68 -13.93
CA CYS A 91 -7.04 2.28 -13.97
C CYS A 91 -8.43 2.14 -14.61
N GLN A 92 -9.40 2.98 -14.20
CA GLN A 92 -10.76 2.95 -14.76
C GLN A 92 -10.84 3.35 -16.23
N LYS A 93 -9.94 4.23 -16.67
CA LYS A 93 -9.87 4.70 -18.06
C LYS A 93 -9.18 3.67 -18.96
N ASP A 94 -8.12 3.06 -18.46
CA ASP A 94 -7.29 2.12 -19.22
C ASP A 94 -7.88 0.70 -19.25
N PHE A 95 -8.72 0.34 -18.28
CA PHE A 95 -9.34 -0.99 -18.15
C PHE A 95 -10.86 -0.90 -17.88
N PRO A 96 -11.66 -0.22 -18.72
CA PRO A 96 -13.05 0.14 -18.41
C PRO A 96 -13.98 -1.05 -18.11
N ASP A 97 -13.75 -2.20 -18.76
CA ASP A 97 -14.58 -3.40 -18.61
C ASP A 97 -14.03 -4.41 -17.59
N ASP A 98 -12.89 -4.13 -16.96
CA ASP A 98 -12.22 -5.04 -16.02
C ASP A 98 -12.78 -4.90 -14.60
N LYS A 99 -13.95 -5.54 -14.40
CA LYS A 99 -14.65 -5.53 -13.11
C LYS A 99 -13.80 -6.07 -11.96
N GLU A 100 -12.95 -7.06 -12.23
CA GLU A 100 -12.11 -7.68 -11.20
C GLU A 100 -11.01 -6.71 -10.75
N LEU A 101 -10.31 -6.08 -11.70
CA LEU A 101 -9.30 -5.07 -11.40
C LEU A 101 -9.91 -3.91 -10.60
N HIS A 102 -11.08 -3.42 -11.02
CA HIS A 102 -11.78 -2.36 -10.30
C HIS A 102 -12.17 -2.76 -8.89
N MET A 103 -12.66 -3.98 -8.69
CA MET A 103 -13.01 -4.48 -7.36
C MET A 103 -11.78 -4.52 -6.45
N LYS A 104 -10.64 -5.01 -6.95
CA LYS A 104 -9.39 -5.02 -6.18
C LYS A 104 -8.86 -3.62 -5.88
N PHE A 105 -8.95 -2.69 -6.83
CA PHE A 105 -8.60 -1.30 -6.58
C PHE A 105 -9.43 -0.71 -5.44
N GLN A 106 -10.75 -0.91 -5.45
CA GLN A 106 -11.63 -0.42 -4.38
C GLN A 106 -11.32 -1.09 -3.03
N GLN A 107 -11.07 -2.40 -3.04
CA GLN A 107 -10.69 -3.14 -1.83
C GLN A 107 -9.37 -2.61 -1.24
N TRP A 108 -8.36 -2.39 -2.08
CA TRP A 108 -7.07 -1.83 -1.69
C TRP A 108 -7.23 -0.43 -1.07
N ALA A 109 -7.97 0.46 -1.73
CA ALA A 109 -8.23 1.80 -1.21
C ALA A 109 -8.94 1.75 0.14
N MET A 110 -9.98 0.92 0.25
CA MET A 110 -10.74 0.72 1.49
C MET A 110 -9.84 0.18 2.63
N ILE A 111 -8.99 -0.81 2.36
CA ILE A 111 -8.08 -1.38 3.38
C ILE A 111 -7.09 -0.32 3.86
N ALA A 112 -6.52 0.47 2.95
CA ALA A 112 -5.59 1.54 3.30
C ALA A 112 -6.25 2.58 4.20
N THR A 113 -7.44 3.07 3.83
CA THR A 113 -8.21 4.04 4.62
C THR A 113 -8.60 3.47 5.98
N ASN A 114 -9.14 2.25 6.02
CA ASN A 114 -9.59 1.62 7.26
C ASN A 114 -8.42 1.38 8.22
N THR A 115 -7.28 0.91 7.72
CA THR A 115 -6.07 0.70 8.54
C THR A 115 -5.62 2.01 9.17
N GLY A 116 -5.52 3.08 8.38
CA GLY A 116 -5.14 4.40 8.91
C GLY A 116 -6.08 4.91 9.99
N ASN A 117 -7.39 4.81 9.76
CA ASN A 117 -8.42 5.23 10.71
C ASN A 117 -8.41 4.38 11.99
N GLN A 118 -8.26 3.06 11.87
CA GLN A 118 -8.20 2.15 13.01
C GLN A 118 -7.01 2.47 13.92
N ILE A 119 -5.82 2.66 13.35
CA ILE A 119 -4.62 3.00 14.12
C ILE A 119 -4.78 4.37 14.80
N ALA A 120 -5.26 5.38 14.07
CA ALA A 120 -5.49 6.72 14.64
C ALA A 120 -6.45 6.66 15.84
N ASN A 121 -7.59 5.97 15.67
CA ASN A 121 -8.60 5.81 16.73
C ASN A 121 -8.07 5.02 17.93
N MET A 122 -7.27 3.98 17.70
CA MET A 122 -6.65 3.19 18.77
C MET A 122 -5.71 4.05 19.62
N VAL A 123 -4.81 4.81 18.99
CA VAL A 123 -3.85 5.66 19.70
C VAL A 123 -4.56 6.78 20.48
N MET A 124 -5.58 7.40 19.88
CA MET A 124 -6.39 8.41 20.58
C MET A 124 -7.05 7.84 21.84
N LYS A 125 -7.68 6.66 21.76
CA LYS A 125 -8.29 6.00 22.94
C LYS A 125 -7.28 5.67 24.04
N MET A 126 -6.08 5.21 23.67
CA MET A 126 -5.01 4.93 24.64
C MET A 126 -4.54 6.19 25.35
N SER A 127 -4.45 7.33 24.66
CA SER A 127 -4.06 8.61 25.27
C SER A 127 -5.12 9.22 26.20
N MET A 128 -6.37 8.75 26.12
CA MET A 128 -7.49 9.21 26.94
C MET A 128 -7.82 8.27 28.10
N SER A 129 -7.12 7.13 28.22
CA SER A 129 -7.30 6.20 29.35
C SER A 129 -6.45 6.69 30.54
N PRO A 130 -7.08 6.99 31.70
CA PRO A 130 -6.41 7.56 32.87
C PRO A 130 -5.43 6.59 33.56
#